data_AF-A1UF28-F1
#
_entry.id   AF-A1UF28-F1
#
_cell.length_a   1.000
_cell.length_b   1.000
_cell.length_c   1.000
_cell.angle_alpha   90.00
_cell.angle_beta   90.00
_cell.angle_gamma   90.00
#
_symmetry.space_group_name_H-M   'P 1'
#
loop_
_entity.id
_entity.type
_entity.pdbx_description
1 polymer ?
#
loop_
_entity_poly.entity_id
_entity_poly.type
_entity_poly.pdbx_seq_one_letter_code
_entity_poly.pdbx_strand_id
1 'polypeptide(L)'
;MAFGKRKSSGKIGEPATQPTPEPVVEPAGEEDLEGPFDIEDFDDPEVAAQGRLDLGSVLVPMPAAGQVQVELNEAGVPSAVWVVTPNGRFTIAAYAAPKSAGLWREVAGELADSLRKDGAAVSIQDGPWGREVVGTATGMVRFIGVDGYRWMIRCVVNGVAESIEALTREAREALRDTVVRRGDTPLPVRTPLAVQLPEPMAAQLRAAAAAQQGQQPDQQQAPPPPPPPEPAARRSAQGSAMQQLRTITGG
;
A
#
# COMPACT_ATOMS: atom_id res chain seq x y z
N MET A 1 46.78 -17.06 68.39
CA MET A 1 47.54 -15.86 67.95
C MET A 1 48.61 -16.28 66.97
N ALA A 2 49.01 -15.36 66.08
CA ALA A 2 50.19 -15.32 65.23
C ALA A 2 50.06 -15.79 63.76
N PHE A 3 50.33 -14.79 62.91
CA PHE A 3 50.32 -14.72 61.45
C PHE A 3 51.62 -15.27 60.82
N GLY A 4 51.61 -15.53 59.50
CA GLY A 4 52.60 -14.87 58.63
C GLY A 4 53.40 -15.69 57.60
N LYS A 5 52.88 -15.76 56.36
CA LYS A 5 53.53 -15.31 55.09
C LYS A 5 54.90 -15.88 54.66
N ARG A 6 54.95 -16.61 53.53
CA ARG A 6 55.45 -16.15 52.20
C ARG A 6 55.55 -17.27 51.14
N LYS A 7 55.60 -16.79 49.89
CA LYS A 7 55.34 -17.38 48.55
C LYS A 7 56.64 -17.69 47.81
N SER A 8 56.64 -18.67 46.89
CA SER A 8 57.40 -18.77 45.60
C SER A 8 57.58 -20.27 45.25
N SER A 9 56.91 -20.84 44.25
CA SER A 9 57.20 -20.87 42.78
C SER A 9 57.77 -22.23 42.36
N GLY A 10 57.30 -22.75 41.23
CA GLY A 10 57.99 -23.82 40.50
C GLY A 10 57.08 -24.93 39.98
N LYS A 11 56.75 -24.85 38.68
CA LYS A 11 56.03 -25.82 37.84
C LYS A 11 56.47 -27.27 38.04
N ILE A 12 55.55 -28.22 37.87
CA ILE A 12 55.52 -29.32 36.87
C ILE A 12 54.19 -30.05 37.08
N GLY A 13 53.47 -30.37 36.00
CA GLY A 13 52.30 -31.23 36.08
C GLY A 13 51.42 -31.16 34.84
N GLU A 14 51.87 -31.80 33.75
CA GLU A 14 50.96 -32.30 32.73
C GLU A 14 50.27 -33.55 33.28
N PRO A 15 48.96 -33.71 33.06
CA PRO A 15 48.54 -34.95 32.41
C PRO A 15 47.51 -34.72 31.30
N ALA A 16 47.45 -35.73 30.44
CA ALA A 16 46.70 -35.81 29.20
C ALA A 16 45.18 -35.58 29.34
N THR A 17 44.61 -34.87 28.37
CA THR A 17 43.18 -34.82 28.08
C THR A 17 42.96 -35.29 26.63
N GLN A 18 42.15 -36.34 26.47
CA GLN A 18 41.66 -36.84 25.19
C GLN A 18 40.79 -35.78 24.48
N PRO A 19 40.70 -35.80 23.14
CA PRO A 19 40.09 -34.72 22.37
C PRO A 19 38.59 -34.63 22.66
N THR A 20 38.13 -33.44 23.05
CA THR A 20 36.71 -33.10 23.02
C THR A 20 36.33 -32.90 21.56
N PRO A 21 35.29 -33.54 21.01
CA PRO A 21 34.84 -33.21 19.68
C PRO A 21 34.36 -31.76 19.69
N GLU A 22 34.98 -30.92 18.85
CA GLU A 22 34.48 -29.59 18.57
C GLU A 22 33.03 -29.71 18.10
N PRO A 23 32.11 -28.82 18.54
CA PRO A 23 30.79 -28.80 17.95
C PRO A 23 31.00 -28.47 16.47
N VAL A 24 30.64 -29.43 15.61
CA VAL A 24 30.41 -29.18 14.19
C VAL A 24 29.34 -28.11 14.17
N VAL A 25 29.75 -26.87 13.90
CA VAL A 25 28.84 -25.80 13.55
C VAL A 25 28.32 -26.22 12.19
N GLU A 26 27.20 -26.93 12.18
CA GLU A 26 26.39 -27.07 10.98
C GLU A 26 26.20 -25.64 10.45
N PRO A 27 26.52 -25.35 9.18
CA PRO A 27 26.24 -24.03 8.65
C PRO A 27 24.76 -23.78 8.91
N ALA A 28 24.46 -22.65 9.57
CA ALA A 28 23.11 -22.18 9.74
C ALA A 28 22.40 -22.36 8.40
N GLY A 29 21.34 -23.18 8.42
CA GLY A 29 20.59 -23.52 7.23
C GLY A 29 20.32 -22.26 6.44
N GLU A 30 20.43 -22.39 5.12
CA GLU A 30 19.97 -21.42 4.13
C GLU A 30 18.76 -20.67 4.73
N GLU A 31 18.98 -19.45 5.20
CA GLU A 31 17.88 -18.57 5.55
C GLU A 31 17.18 -18.36 4.22
N ASP A 32 16.13 -19.16 3.97
CA ASP A 32 15.22 -19.00 2.84
C ASP A 32 14.98 -17.50 2.72
N LEU A 33 15.57 -16.88 1.69
CA LEU A 33 15.43 -15.46 1.42
C LEU A 33 13.96 -15.24 1.11
N GLU A 34 13.13 -15.05 2.14
CA GLU A 34 11.73 -14.69 1.99
C GLU A 34 11.73 -13.25 1.48
N GLY A 35 11.42 -13.09 0.17
CA GLY A 35 11.40 -11.82 -0.55
C GLY A 35 10.54 -10.73 0.13
N PRO A 36 10.40 -9.54 -0.48
CA PRO A 36 10.46 -9.26 -1.91
C PRO A 36 11.87 -9.30 -2.53
N PHE A 37 11.91 -9.58 -3.83
CA PHE A 37 13.15 -9.74 -4.62
C PHE A 37 13.40 -8.56 -5.55
N ASP A 38 14.66 -8.35 -5.93
CA ASP A 38 15.01 -7.56 -7.11
C ASP A 38 14.90 -8.44 -8.36
N ILE A 39 14.58 -7.85 -9.51
CA ILE A 39 14.62 -8.57 -10.80
C ILE A 39 16.03 -9.09 -11.11
N GLU A 40 17.06 -8.40 -10.63
CA GLU A 40 18.47 -8.79 -10.79
C GLU A 40 18.84 -10.03 -9.95
N ASP A 41 17.98 -10.48 -9.03
CA ASP A 41 18.19 -11.72 -8.26
C ASP A 41 17.89 -12.99 -9.10
N PHE A 42 17.31 -12.83 -10.30
CA PHE A 42 16.97 -13.93 -11.21
C PHE A 42 17.89 -13.93 -12.44
N ASP A 43 18.46 -15.09 -12.78
CA ASP A 43 19.27 -15.26 -14.00
C ASP A 43 18.44 -15.04 -15.29
N ASP A 44 17.16 -15.37 -15.24
CA ASP A 44 16.22 -15.20 -16.33
C ASP A 44 15.00 -14.37 -15.87
N PRO A 45 14.82 -13.14 -16.41
CA PRO A 45 13.66 -12.30 -16.11
C PRO A 45 12.32 -12.94 -16.47
N GLU A 46 12.26 -13.88 -17.42
CA GLU A 46 11.02 -14.57 -17.76
C GLU A 46 10.57 -15.50 -16.62
N VAL A 47 11.51 -16.12 -15.90
CA VAL A 47 11.20 -16.91 -14.69
C VAL A 47 10.60 -16.03 -13.61
N ALA A 48 11.12 -14.80 -13.46
CA ALA A 48 10.55 -13.84 -12.52
C ALA A 48 9.12 -13.39 -12.87
N ALA A 49 8.70 -13.53 -14.13
CA ALA A 49 7.33 -13.20 -14.55
C ALA A 49 6.34 -14.37 -14.39
N GLN A 50 6.82 -15.60 -14.23
CA GLN A 50 5.94 -16.76 -14.13
C GLN A 50 5.08 -16.72 -12.87
N GLY A 51 3.76 -16.84 -13.03
CA GLY A 51 2.81 -16.83 -11.92
C GLY A 51 2.55 -15.45 -11.30
N ARG A 52 3.14 -14.38 -11.84
CA ARG A 52 3.00 -13.01 -11.33
C ARG A 52 2.34 -12.09 -12.34
N LEU A 53 1.56 -11.14 -11.84
CA LEU A 53 1.03 -10.04 -12.64
C LEU A 53 2.14 -9.01 -12.88
N ASP A 54 2.59 -8.88 -14.12
CA ASP A 54 3.59 -7.86 -14.49
C ASP A 54 2.92 -6.48 -14.54
N LEU A 55 3.31 -5.61 -13.60
CA LEU A 55 2.88 -4.21 -13.53
C LEU A 55 3.95 -3.23 -14.04
N GLY A 56 4.87 -3.70 -14.90
CA GLY A 56 6.01 -2.95 -15.41
C GLY A 56 7.17 -2.92 -14.42
N SER A 57 7.02 -2.13 -13.35
CA SER A 57 8.08 -1.95 -12.34
C SER A 57 7.96 -2.89 -11.13
N VAL A 58 6.83 -3.59 -11.00
CA VAL A 58 6.57 -4.53 -9.91
C VAL A 58 5.85 -5.74 -10.49
N LEU A 59 6.25 -6.93 -10.09
CA LEU A 59 5.62 -8.19 -10.46
C LEU A 59 4.99 -8.75 -9.20
N VAL A 60 3.66 -8.86 -9.19
CA VAL A 60 2.90 -9.20 -7.98
C VAL A 60 2.21 -10.55 -8.16
N PRO A 61 2.44 -11.54 -7.28
CA PRO A 61 1.68 -12.80 -7.31
C PRO A 61 0.19 -12.52 -7.06
N MET A 62 -0.68 -13.19 -7.81
CA MET A 62 -2.12 -13.03 -7.62
C MET A 62 -2.63 -14.10 -6.64
N PRO A 63 -3.27 -13.71 -5.51
CA PRO A 63 -3.96 -14.68 -4.66
C PRO A 63 -5.02 -15.45 -5.47
N ALA A 64 -5.26 -16.72 -5.15
CA ALA A 64 -6.20 -17.56 -5.90
C ALA A 64 -7.64 -16.99 -5.97
N ALA A 65 -8.06 -16.24 -4.96
CA ALA A 65 -9.35 -15.54 -4.92
C ALA A 65 -9.23 -14.02 -5.20
N GLY A 66 -8.05 -13.55 -5.59
CA GLY A 66 -7.75 -12.14 -5.82
C GLY A 66 -8.36 -11.65 -7.14
N GLN A 67 -9.06 -10.52 -7.08
CA GLN A 67 -9.51 -9.76 -8.24
C GLN A 67 -8.70 -8.48 -8.35
N VAL A 68 -8.44 -8.04 -9.59
CA VAL A 68 -7.69 -6.80 -9.83
C VAL A 68 -8.66 -5.64 -10.08
N GLN A 69 -8.52 -4.59 -9.28
CA GLN A 69 -9.17 -3.31 -9.50
C GLN A 69 -8.13 -2.24 -9.80
N VAL A 70 -8.27 -1.58 -10.94
CA VAL A 70 -7.36 -0.52 -11.37
C VAL A 70 -7.91 0.84 -10.94
N GLU A 71 -7.04 1.66 -10.36
CA GLU A 71 -7.28 3.08 -10.14
C GLU A 71 -6.55 3.87 -11.22
N LEU A 72 -7.26 4.82 -11.84
CA LEU A 72 -6.71 5.72 -12.85
C LEU A 72 -6.58 7.11 -12.23
N ASN A 73 -5.52 7.84 -12.58
CA ASN A 73 -5.42 9.27 -12.27
C ASN A 73 -6.31 10.11 -13.20
N GLU A 74 -6.34 11.44 -12.98
CA GLU A 74 -7.11 12.39 -13.80
C GLU A 74 -6.72 12.39 -15.28
N ALA A 75 -5.48 12.01 -15.60
CA ALA A 75 -4.98 11.87 -16.96
C ALA A 75 -5.38 10.52 -17.61
N GLY A 76 -6.12 9.67 -16.90
CA GLY A 76 -6.53 8.34 -17.36
C GLY A 76 -5.42 7.29 -17.32
N VAL A 77 -4.29 7.59 -16.67
CA VAL A 77 -3.17 6.67 -16.53
C VAL A 77 -3.32 5.85 -15.24
N PRO A 78 -3.08 4.52 -15.26
CA PRO A 78 -3.08 3.70 -14.05
C PRO A 78 -2.17 4.28 -12.96
N SER A 79 -2.76 4.64 -11.82
CA SER A 79 -2.05 5.17 -10.64
C SER A 79 -1.76 4.08 -9.62
N ALA A 80 -2.70 3.16 -9.43
CA ALA A 80 -2.58 2.06 -8.48
C ALA A 80 -3.36 0.83 -8.93
N VAL A 81 -2.91 -0.34 -8.50
CA VAL A 81 -3.57 -1.61 -8.73
C VAL A 81 -3.90 -2.23 -7.38
N TRP A 82 -5.20 -2.40 -7.13
CA TRP A 82 -5.73 -3.01 -5.92
C TRP A 82 -6.01 -4.49 -6.19
N VAL A 83 -5.46 -5.34 -5.34
CA VAL A 83 -5.86 -6.74 -5.22
C VAL A 83 -6.99 -6.80 -4.22
N VAL A 84 -8.18 -7.21 -4.68
CA VAL A 84 -9.40 -7.32 -3.90
C VAL A 84 -9.62 -8.79 -3.55
N THR A 85 -9.81 -9.08 -2.27
CA THR A 85 -10.08 -10.43 -1.75
C THR A 85 -11.35 -10.41 -0.90
N PRO A 86 -11.90 -11.57 -0.49
CA PRO A 86 -13.04 -11.61 0.45
C PRO A 86 -12.78 -10.91 1.79
N ASN A 87 -11.50 -10.75 2.18
CA ASN A 87 -11.10 -10.14 3.44
C ASN A 87 -10.88 -8.63 3.36
N GLY A 88 -10.88 -8.04 2.15
CA GLY A 88 -10.70 -6.61 1.90
C GLY A 88 -9.86 -6.36 0.66
N ARG A 89 -8.96 -5.38 0.68
CA ARG A 89 -8.08 -5.12 -0.47
C ARG A 89 -6.70 -4.63 -0.05
N PHE A 90 -5.69 -4.94 -0.85
CA PHE A 90 -4.36 -4.39 -0.68
C PHE A 90 -3.78 -3.92 -2.00
N THR A 91 -2.81 -3.01 -1.94
CA THR A 91 -2.03 -2.58 -3.10
C THR A 91 -0.55 -2.62 -2.76
N ILE A 92 0.29 -2.90 -3.74
CA ILE A 92 1.75 -2.95 -3.61
C ILE A 92 2.31 -1.96 -4.64
N ALA A 93 3.02 -0.95 -4.16
CA ALA A 93 3.68 0.05 -4.99
C ALA A 93 5.16 0.13 -4.64
N ALA A 94 6.00 0.28 -5.66
CA ALA A 94 7.44 0.49 -5.48
C ALA A 94 7.82 1.94 -5.75
N TYR A 95 8.85 2.40 -5.05
CA TYR A 95 9.39 3.74 -5.11
C TYR A 95 10.90 3.68 -5.31
N ALA A 96 11.46 4.67 -6.01
CA ALA A 96 12.89 4.84 -6.08
C ALA A 96 13.47 5.17 -4.69
N ALA A 97 14.53 4.47 -4.31
CA ALA A 97 15.19 4.65 -3.02
C ALA A 97 16.72 4.84 -3.19
N PRO A 98 17.42 5.33 -2.15
CA PRO A 98 18.89 5.30 -2.11
C PRO A 98 19.42 3.87 -2.14
N LYS A 99 20.74 3.73 -2.35
CA LYS A 99 21.43 2.43 -2.21
C LYS A 99 21.43 1.91 -0.76
N SER A 100 21.30 2.81 0.22
CA SER A 100 21.19 2.47 1.63
C SER A 100 19.74 2.19 2.01
N ALA A 101 19.53 1.15 2.84
CA ALA A 101 18.25 0.91 3.48
C ALA A 101 17.86 2.02 4.47
N GLY A 102 16.59 2.08 4.86
CA GLY A 102 16.07 2.98 5.87
C GLY A 102 15.02 3.98 5.38
N LEU A 103 14.73 4.03 4.07
CA LEU A 103 13.72 4.94 3.53
C LEU A 103 12.34 4.62 4.11
N TRP A 104 11.99 3.34 4.25
CA TRP A 104 10.73 2.93 4.87
C TRP A 104 10.58 3.47 6.28
N ARG A 105 11.66 3.51 7.08
CA ARG A 105 11.60 4.00 8.46
C ARG A 105 11.13 5.46 8.54
N GLU A 106 11.62 6.29 7.62
CA GLU A 106 11.23 7.70 7.52
C GLU A 106 9.77 7.83 7.04
N VAL A 107 9.43 7.12 5.97
CA VAL A 107 8.07 7.13 5.39
C VAL A 107 7.03 6.61 6.38
N ALA A 108 7.35 5.58 7.17
CA ALA A 108 6.47 5.07 8.22
C ALA A 108 6.18 6.12 9.30
N GLY A 109 7.17 6.95 9.66
CA GLY A 109 6.98 8.07 10.57
C GLY A 109 6.01 9.11 10.01
N GLU A 110 6.23 9.52 8.75
CA GLU A 110 5.38 10.49 8.05
C GLU A 110 3.93 9.98 7.89
N LEU A 111 3.76 8.69 7.56
CA LEU A 111 2.44 8.05 7.45
C LEU A 111 1.73 8.01 8.80
N ALA A 112 2.43 7.63 9.87
CA ALA A 112 1.87 7.61 11.21
C ALA A 112 1.41 9.01 11.65
N ASP A 113 2.21 10.05 11.37
CA ASP A 113 1.84 11.42 11.69
C ASP A 113 0.67 11.95 10.86
N SER A 114 0.61 11.57 9.58
CA SER A 114 -0.52 11.91 8.70
C SER A 114 -1.82 11.30 9.21
N LEU A 115 -1.83 10.00 9.53
CA LEU A 115 -3.00 9.33 10.09
C LEU A 115 -3.48 9.95 11.41
N ARG A 116 -2.55 10.35 12.29
CA ARG A 116 -2.91 11.04 13.55
C ARG A 116 -3.56 12.39 13.29
N LYS A 117 -3.05 13.16 12.31
CA LYS A 117 -3.64 14.45 11.91
C LYS A 117 -5.05 14.28 11.34
N ASP A 118 -5.29 13.16 10.66
CA ASP A 118 -6.59 12.80 10.12
C ASP A 118 -7.56 12.21 11.18
N GLY A 119 -7.14 12.16 12.45
CA GLY A 119 -7.96 11.74 13.58
C GLY A 119 -8.04 10.22 13.76
N ALA A 120 -7.24 9.42 13.05
CA ALA A 120 -7.17 7.99 13.26
C ALA A 120 -6.37 7.64 14.52
N ALA A 121 -6.76 6.56 15.19
CA ALA A 121 -5.93 5.93 16.21
C ALA A 121 -4.76 5.20 15.51
N VAL A 122 -3.52 5.48 15.91
CA VAL A 122 -2.32 4.94 15.25
C VAL A 122 -1.50 4.09 16.21
N SER A 123 -1.15 2.89 15.79
CA SER A 123 -0.20 2.01 16.47
C SER A 123 0.91 1.58 15.51
N ILE A 124 2.09 1.30 16.06
CA ILE A 124 3.21 0.73 15.34
C ILE A 124 3.35 -0.72 15.79
N GLN A 125 3.46 -1.64 14.85
CA GLN A 125 3.60 -3.08 15.12
C GLN A 125 4.83 -3.62 14.41
N ASP A 126 5.48 -4.62 15.00
CA ASP A 126 6.59 -5.30 14.33
C ASP A 126 6.07 -6.34 13.34
N GLY A 127 6.61 -6.31 12.12
CA GLY A 127 6.35 -7.26 11.05
C GLY A 127 7.64 -7.86 10.49
N PRO A 128 7.53 -8.76 9.49
CA PRO A 128 8.67 -9.51 8.96
C PRO A 128 9.80 -8.63 8.42
N TRP A 129 9.46 -7.51 7.77
CA TRP A 129 10.43 -6.57 7.20
C TRP A 129 10.67 -5.33 8.09
N GLY A 130 10.23 -5.39 9.35
CA GLY A 130 10.36 -4.32 10.32
C GLY A 130 9.03 -3.68 10.69
N ARG A 131 9.07 -2.41 11.12
CA ARG A 131 7.92 -1.72 11.69
C ARG A 131 6.83 -1.45 10.66
N GLU A 132 5.60 -1.75 11.00
CA GLU A 132 4.39 -1.50 10.22
C GLU A 132 3.51 -0.46 10.93
N VAL A 133 2.83 0.37 10.16
CA VAL A 133 1.94 1.41 10.69
C VAL A 133 0.49 0.94 10.58
N VAL A 134 -0.24 0.92 11.68
CA VAL A 134 -1.66 0.53 11.72
C VAL A 134 -2.50 1.74 12.13
N GLY A 135 -3.43 2.12 11.28
CA GLY A 135 -4.43 3.16 11.53
C GLY A 135 -5.82 2.56 11.70
N THR A 136 -6.56 3.04 12.69
CA THR A 136 -7.95 2.65 12.96
C THR A 136 -8.83 3.89 13.01
N ALA A 137 -9.87 3.90 12.18
CA ALA A 137 -10.93 4.90 12.15
C ALA A 137 -12.27 4.20 11.86
N THR A 138 -13.03 4.62 10.85
CA THR A 138 -14.23 3.90 10.37
C THR A 138 -13.89 2.51 9.78
N GLY A 139 -12.64 2.32 9.35
CA GLY A 139 -12.07 1.03 8.96
C GLY A 139 -10.65 0.88 9.49
N MET A 140 -9.96 -0.16 9.03
CA MET A 140 -8.56 -0.39 9.38
C MET A 140 -7.68 -0.30 8.14
N VAL A 141 -6.55 0.40 8.31
CA VAL A 141 -5.48 0.47 7.33
C VAL A 141 -4.18 0.00 7.98
N ARG A 142 -3.41 -0.82 7.26
CA ARG A 142 -2.06 -1.20 7.64
C ARG A 142 -1.11 -0.87 6.51
N PHE A 143 -0.01 -0.21 6.82
CA PHE A 143 1.08 0.06 5.92
C PHE A 143 2.26 -0.84 6.27
N ILE A 144 2.68 -1.64 5.29
CA ILE A 144 3.85 -2.52 5.35
C ILE A 144 4.86 -1.96 4.36
N GLY A 145 6.13 -1.87 4.72
CA GLY A 145 7.15 -1.49 3.76
C GLY A 145 8.41 -2.30 3.89
N VAL A 146 9.10 -2.38 2.76
CA VAL A 146 10.29 -3.19 2.56
C VAL A 146 11.31 -2.32 1.83
N ASP A 147 12.49 -2.16 2.41
CA ASP A 147 13.62 -1.49 1.75
C ASP A 147 14.45 -2.53 0.98
N GLY A 148 14.72 -2.26 -0.30
CA GLY A 148 15.61 -3.06 -1.14
C GLY A 148 16.74 -2.21 -1.75
N TYR A 149 17.53 -2.80 -2.65
CA TYR A 149 18.65 -2.08 -3.26
C TYR A 149 18.15 -1.05 -4.29
N ARG A 150 18.15 0.22 -3.88
CA ARG A 150 17.70 1.37 -4.70
C ARG A 150 16.19 1.41 -4.98
N TRP A 151 15.40 0.61 -4.28
CA TRP A 151 13.94 0.66 -4.31
C TRP A 151 13.36 0.45 -2.90
N MET A 152 12.10 0.85 -2.71
CA MET A 152 11.34 0.58 -1.49
C MET A 152 9.91 0.21 -1.90
N ILE A 153 9.38 -0.88 -1.35
CA ILE A 153 7.98 -1.25 -1.50
C ILE A 153 7.18 -0.64 -0.36
N ARG A 154 6.00 -0.09 -0.70
CA ARG A 154 4.93 0.21 0.24
C ARG A 154 3.71 -0.61 -0.14
N CYS A 155 3.30 -1.51 0.74
CA CYS A 155 2.03 -2.19 0.69
C CYS A 155 1.02 -1.49 1.61
N VAL A 156 -0.17 -1.23 1.09
CA VAL A 156 -1.28 -0.65 1.84
C VAL A 156 -2.40 -1.69 1.89
N VAL A 157 -2.75 -2.11 3.09
CA VAL A 157 -3.79 -3.10 3.37
C VAL A 157 -5.00 -2.38 3.96
N ASN A 158 -6.16 -2.48 3.32
CA ASN A 158 -7.40 -1.82 3.71
C ASN A 158 -8.50 -2.87 3.94
N GLY A 159 -9.07 -2.87 5.13
CA GLY A 159 -10.13 -3.82 5.50
C GLY A 159 -10.91 -3.39 6.74
N VAL A 160 -11.76 -4.31 7.21
CA VAL A 160 -12.49 -4.16 8.48
C VAL A 160 -11.75 -4.90 9.59
N ALA A 161 -12.04 -4.56 10.84
CA ALA A 161 -11.30 -5.08 12.00
C ALA A 161 -11.34 -6.60 12.11
N GLU A 162 -12.45 -7.21 11.68
CA GLU A 162 -12.69 -8.65 11.76
C GLU A 162 -11.81 -9.46 10.78
N SER A 163 -11.49 -8.89 9.61
CA SER A 163 -10.77 -9.60 8.54
C SER A 163 -9.36 -9.08 8.27
N ILE A 164 -8.96 -7.97 8.90
CA ILE A 164 -7.68 -7.30 8.62
C ILE A 164 -6.46 -8.19 8.86
N GLU A 165 -6.50 -9.08 9.85
CA GLU A 165 -5.39 -9.99 10.12
C GLU A 165 -5.23 -11.05 9.02
N ALA A 166 -6.35 -11.63 8.56
CA ALA A 166 -6.35 -12.57 7.44
C ALA A 166 -5.86 -11.89 6.15
N LEU A 167 -6.36 -10.68 5.87
CA LEU A 167 -5.92 -9.88 4.72
C LEU A 167 -4.44 -9.49 4.84
N THR A 168 -3.96 -9.18 6.04
CA THR A 168 -2.53 -8.87 6.28
C THR A 168 -1.66 -10.07 5.97
N ARG A 169 -2.09 -11.29 6.33
CA ARG A 169 -1.38 -12.52 5.97
C ARG A 169 -1.34 -12.72 4.45
N GLU A 170 -2.46 -12.55 3.76
CA GLU A 170 -2.52 -12.63 2.29
C GLU A 170 -1.58 -11.60 1.63
N ALA A 171 -1.58 -10.36 2.12
CA ALA A 171 -0.70 -9.31 1.61
C ALA A 171 0.78 -9.62 1.86
N ARG A 172 1.12 -10.20 3.02
CA ARG A 172 2.49 -10.63 3.34
C ARG A 172 2.93 -11.82 2.47
N GLU A 173 2.05 -12.79 2.23
CA GLU A 173 2.31 -13.89 1.29
C GLU A 173 2.56 -13.35 -0.11
N ALA A 174 1.78 -12.35 -0.56
CA ALA A 174 2.02 -11.71 -1.84
C ALA A 174 3.35 -10.92 -1.88
N LEU A 175 3.70 -10.23 -0.80
CA LEU A 175 4.96 -9.49 -0.69
C LEU A 175 6.18 -10.41 -0.77
N ARG A 176 6.13 -11.57 -0.11
CA ARG A 176 7.23 -12.55 -0.13
C ARG A 176 7.62 -12.98 -1.53
N ASP A 177 6.67 -13.06 -2.44
CA ASP A 177 6.89 -13.47 -3.83
C ASP A 177 6.80 -12.29 -4.81
N THR A 178 6.78 -11.05 -4.31
CA THR A 178 6.83 -9.85 -5.16
C THR A 178 8.24 -9.64 -5.69
N VAL A 179 8.36 -9.26 -6.97
CA VAL A 179 9.64 -8.87 -7.59
C VAL A 179 9.59 -7.41 -8.03
N VAL A 180 10.66 -6.66 -7.77
CA VAL A 180 10.78 -5.26 -8.17
C VAL A 180 11.70 -5.13 -9.38
N ARG A 181 11.19 -4.54 -10.45
CA ARG A 181 11.94 -4.16 -11.66
C ARG A 181 12.16 -2.65 -11.64
N ARG A 182 13.16 -2.19 -10.88
CA ARG A 182 13.45 -0.75 -10.73
C ARG A 182 14.01 -0.11 -12.00
N GLY A 183 14.71 -0.88 -12.82
CA GLY A 183 15.35 -0.42 -14.06
C GLY A 183 16.51 0.55 -13.85
N ASP A 184 17.21 0.89 -14.93
CA ASP A 184 18.47 1.63 -14.83
C ASP A 184 18.32 3.14 -14.71
N THR A 185 17.15 3.67 -15.12
CA THR A 185 16.89 5.10 -15.17
C THR A 185 17.09 5.75 -13.79
N PRO A 186 17.93 6.80 -13.70
CA PRO A 186 18.05 7.58 -12.47
C PRO A 186 16.73 8.28 -12.17
N LEU A 187 16.21 8.07 -10.96
CA LEU A 187 15.00 8.69 -10.46
C LEU A 187 15.30 9.35 -9.11
N PRO A 188 14.70 10.51 -8.81
CA PRO A 188 14.76 11.09 -7.47
C PRO A 188 14.25 10.10 -6.42
N VAL A 189 14.80 10.18 -5.21
CA VAL A 189 14.35 9.37 -4.07
C VAL A 189 12.88 9.71 -3.77
N ARG A 190 12.08 8.69 -3.42
CA ARG A 190 10.62 8.75 -3.21
C ARG A 190 9.77 8.94 -4.48
N THR A 191 10.36 8.96 -5.68
CA THR A 191 9.58 8.94 -6.91
C THR A 191 8.90 7.57 -7.08
N PRO A 192 7.57 7.50 -7.30
CA PRO A 192 6.89 6.23 -7.56
C PRO A 192 7.41 5.63 -8.88
N LEU A 193 7.63 4.31 -8.87
CA LEU A 193 7.99 3.59 -10.08
C LEU A 193 6.75 3.40 -10.97
N ALA A 194 6.94 3.42 -12.28
CA ALA A 194 5.84 3.42 -13.23
C ALA A 194 5.07 2.09 -13.20
N VAL A 195 3.76 2.19 -12.99
CA VAL A 195 2.83 1.06 -13.10
C VAL A 195 2.33 0.96 -14.53
N GLN A 196 2.43 -0.22 -15.11
CA GLN A 196 1.94 -0.51 -16.46
C GLN A 196 0.99 -1.70 -16.38
N LEU A 197 -0.20 -1.57 -16.96
CA LEU A 197 -1.12 -2.69 -17.00
C LEU A 197 -0.79 -3.60 -18.19
N PRO A 198 -0.90 -4.92 -18.04
CA PRO A 198 -0.83 -5.83 -19.18
C PRO A 198 -1.86 -5.45 -20.26
N GLU A 199 -1.44 -5.52 -21.53
CA GLU A 199 -2.29 -5.15 -22.67
C GLU A 199 -3.67 -5.82 -22.66
N PRO A 200 -3.83 -7.12 -22.32
CA PRO A 200 -5.15 -7.73 -22.24
C PRO A 200 -6.09 -7.04 -21.23
N MET A 201 -5.55 -6.64 -20.07
CA MET A 201 -6.32 -5.95 -19.03
C MET A 201 -6.62 -4.50 -19.43
N ALA A 202 -5.64 -3.80 -20.01
CA ALA A 202 -5.84 -2.45 -20.53
C ALA A 202 -6.88 -2.41 -21.66
N ALA A 203 -6.89 -3.41 -22.55
CA ALA A 203 -7.89 -3.55 -23.61
C ALA A 203 -9.29 -3.81 -23.03
N GLN A 204 -9.42 -4.67 -22.01
CA GLN A 204 -10.69 -4.93 -21.34
C GLN A 204 -11.26 -3.68 -20.66
N LEU A 205 -10.41 -2.89 -19.98
CA LEU A 205 -10.81 -1.62 -19.37
C LEU A 205 -11.30 -0.61 -20.43
N ARG A 206 -10.60 -0.49 -21.56
CA ARG A 206 -11.02 0.37 -22.69
C ARG A 206 -12.36 -0.07 -23.28
N ALA A 207 -12.58 -1.38 -23.45
CA ALA A 207 -13.83 -1.92 -23.96
C ALA A 207 -15.01 -1.67 -23.00
N ALA A 208 -14.80 -1.85 -21.69
CA ALA A 208 -15.82 -1.57 -20.68
C ALA A 208 -16.19 -0.08 -20.63
N ALA A 209 -15.20 0.82 -20.74
CA ALA A 209 -15.44 2.26 -20.79
C ALA A 209 -16.25 2.67 -22.04
N ALA A 210 -15.91 2.12 -23.21
CA ALA A 210 -16.64 2.39 -24.45
C ALA A 210 -18.11 1.91 -24.39
N ALA A 211 -18.36 0.76 -23.76
CA ALA A 211 -19.72 0.23 -23.58
C ALA A 211 -20.58 1.12 -22.65
N GLN A 212 -20.00 1.71 -21.60
CA GLN A 212 -20.70 2.63 -20.72
C GLN A 212 -21.03 3.98 -21.39
N GLN A 213 -20.14 4.47 -22.26
CA GLN A 213 -20.38 5.70 -23.02
C GLN A 213 -21.47 5.53 -24.10
N GLY A 214 -21.58 4.33 -24.69
CA GLY A 214 -22.65 3.99 -25.65
C GLY A 214 -24.03 3.74 -25.03
N GLN A 215 -24.14 3.71 -23.69
CA GLN A 215 -25.38 3.47 -22.95
C GLN A 215 -25.94 4.74 -22.27
N GLN A 216 -25.50 5.95 -22.64
CA GLN A 216 -26.29 7.17 -22.43
C GLN A 216 -27.26 7.34 -23.62
N PRO A 217 -28.54 6.93 -23.51
CA PRO A 217 -29.50 7.16 -24.58
C PRO A 217 -30.01 8.60 -24.44
N ASP A 218 -29.66 9.45 -25.40
CA ASP A 218 -30.55 10.41 -26.06
C ASP A 218 -31.76 10.92 -25.23
N GLN A 219 -31.53 11.58 -24.09
CA GLN A 219 -32.58 12.37 -23.40
C GLN A 219 -32.59 13.84 -23.86
N GLN A 220 -31.80 14.20 -24.88
CA GLN A 220 -31.78 15.56 -25.43
C GLN A 220 -32.75 15.78 -26.61
N GLN A 221 -33.62 14.82 -26.97
CA GLN A 221 -34.69 15.05 -27.95
C GLN A 221 -36.09 14.83 -27.36
N ALA A 222 -36.41 15.53 -26.28
CA ALA A 222 -37.81 15.82 -25.94
C ALA A 222 -38.17 17.20 -26.53
N PRO A 223 -39.21 17.33 -27.39
CA PRO A 223 -39.68 18.65 -27.82
C PRO A 223 -40.11 19.50 -26.62
N PRO A 224 -39.91 20.83 -26.64
CA PRO A 224 -40.22 21.69 -25.50
C PRO A 224 -41.71 21.60 -25.12
N PRO A 225 -42.05 21.55 -23.82
CA PRO A 225 -43.43 21.51 -23.38
C PRO A 225 -44.18 22.82 -23.76
N PRO A 226 -45.48 22.75 -24.08
CA PRO A 226 -46.28 23.93 -24.39
C PRO A 226 -46.42 24.85 -23.17
N PRO A 227 -46.55 26.18 -23.37
CA PRO A 227 -46.68 27.13 -22.27
C PRO A 227 -47.95 26.90 -21.44
N PRO A 228 -47.92 27.14 -20.12
CA PRO A 228 -49.07 26.96 -19.24
C PRO A 228 -50.19 27.97 -19.55
N PRO A 229 -51.48 27.60 -19.36
CA PRO A 229 -52.60 28.52 -19.56
C PRO A 229 -52.63 29.60 -18.48
N GLU A 230 -52.86 30.85 -18.90
CA GLU A 230 -53.05 32.00 -18.01
C GLU A 230 -54.24 31.76 -17.05
N PRO A 231 -54.08 31.95 -15.73
CA PRO A 231 -55.20 31.93 -14.82
C PRO A 231 -56.05 33.20 -15.00
N ALA A 232 -57.24 33.01 -15.56
CA ALA A 232 -58.28 34.01 -15.64
C ALA A 232 -58.64 34.58 -14.25
N ALA A 233 -58.75 35.91 -14.21
CA ALA A 233 -59.08 36.70 -13.04
C ALA A 233 -60.31 36.20 -12.27
N ARG A 234 -60.18 36.10 -10.94
CA ARG A 234 -61.30 36.33 -10.01
C ARG A 234 -60.90 37.40 -9.01
N ARG A 235 -61.55 38.55 -9.16
CA ARG A 235 -61.49 39.72 -8.28
C ARG A 235 -62.21 39.46 -6.95
N SER A 236 -61.61 40.02 -5.89
CA SER A 236 -62.22 40.60 -4.66
C SER A 236 -62.91 39.61 -3.69
N ALA A 237 -62.84 39.75 -2.36
CA ALA A 237 -62.59 40.90 -1.49
C ALA A 237 -62.14 40.43 -0.08
N GLN A 238 -61.68 41.39 0.75
CA GLN A 238 -61.42 41.30 2.21
C GLN A 238 -60.11 40.59 2.60
N GLY A 239 -59.22 41.15 3.43
CA GLY A 239 -59.19 42.42 4.12
C GLY A 239 -57.93 42.52 4.99
N SER A 240 -57.40 43.74 5.08
CA SER A 240 -56.66 44.35 6.19
C SER A 240 -55.27 43.86 6.64
N ALA A 241 -54.41 44.87 6.74
CA ALA A 241 -53.50 45.15 7.86
C ALA A 241 -52.15 44.41 7.93
N MET A 242 -51.12 45.02 7.31
CA MET A 242 -49.91 45.52 8.00
C MET A 242 -48.83 45.79 6.94
N GLN A 243 -48.95 46.95 6.29
CA GLN A 243 -47.90 47.55 5.48
C GLN A 243 -47.41 48.76 6.24
N GLN A 244 -46.20 48.69 6.81
CA GLN A 244 -45.37 49.78 7.35
C GLN A 244 -44.22 49.10 8.13
N LEU A 245 -42.92 49.23 7.85
CA LEU A 245 -42.15 50.42 7.51
C LEU A 245 -40.72 50.07 7.02
N ARG A 246 -40.27 50.89 6.06
CA ARG A 246 -38.92 51.50 5.95
C ARG A 246 -37.73 50.67 5.45
N THR A 247 -37.54 50.78 4.14
CA THR A 247 -36.26 51.18 3.53
C THR A 247 -35.68 52.45 4.18
N ILE A 248 -34.35 52.52 4.28
CA ILE A 248 -33.38 53.64 4.24
C ILE A 248 -32.27 53.39 5.27
N THR A 249 -31.00 53.19 4.92
CA THR A 249 -29.95 54.21 4.63
C THR A 249 -28.66 53.38 4.44
N GLY A 250 -27.83 53.47 3.40
CA GLY A 250 -27.19 54.64 2.84
C GLY A 250 -25.84 54.88 3.56
N GLY A 251 -24.72 54.46 2.97
CA GLY A 251 -23.37 54.70 3.52
C GLY A 251 -22.33 53.75 2.93
#